data_AF-A0A024LPT3-F1
#
_entry.id   AF-A0A024LPT3-F1
#
_cell.length_a   1.000
_cell.length_b   1.000
_cell.length_c   1.000
_cell.angle_alpha   90.00
_cell.angle_beta   90.00
_cell.angle_gamma   90.00
#
_symmetry.space_group_name_H-M   'P 1'
#
loop_
_entity.id
_entity.type
_entity.pdbx_description
1 polymer ?
#
loop_
_entity_poly.entity_id
_entity_poly.type
_entity_poly.pdbx_seq_one_letter_code
_entity_poly.pdbx_strand_id
1 'polypeptide(L)'
;MNLLYKIKKNRWIVRIAVSIIPLVTVGCASNHLNVKKAPNNQVAKVTTPSLTERQCLMRAMYFESNRSSREGMIAVGTVVMNRVNSSAYPKTICEVVGQPKQFAPGVLTRPMTEKASVARVKEAVDAVLRGERDKKSKNAMFFHTAGLSFPYKNMHYVRVAGGNAFYEKRARDGSLQVPVNDRPYNVAFAFAQDQGDVPNFIDVDLKNKGTKVEEIQIASASIEVAQVNSVPFVVTKPDMVPIPTPAPNRIAKTQETTPVIAYTAPSLDKLNTVVAMLEKQYRAR
;
A
#
# COMPACT_ATOMS: atom_id res chain seq x y z
N MET A 1 21.30 -12.61 62.91
CA MET A 1 21.21 -13.96 62.31
C MET A 1 21.53 -13.82 60.83
N ASN A 2 22.72 -14.31 60.47
CA ASN A 2 23.34 -14.41 59.14
C ASN A 2 22.37 -15.00 58.07
N LEU A 3 22.51 -14.90 56.75
CA LEU A 3 23.58 -14.47 55.86
C LEU A 3 22.95 -14.23 54.47
N LEU A 4 23.53 -13.29 53.72
CA LEU A 4 23.48 -13.17 52.26
C LEU A 4 23.74 -14.52 51.56
N TYR A 5 23.23 -14.74 50.34
CA TYR A 5 24.06 -15.03 49.15
C TYR A 5 23.24 -15.31 47.87
N LYS A 6 23.41 -14.43 46.89
CA LYS A 6 23.19 -14.60 45.44
C LYS A 6 24.16 -15.65 44.90
N ILE A 7 23.80 -16.51 43.93
CA ILE A 7 24.63 -16.96 42.77
C ILE A 7 24.16 -18.28 42.08
N LYS A 8 24.17 -18.25 40.72
CA LYS A 8 24.49 -19.27 39.67
C LYS A 8 23.99 -20.73 39.85
N LYS A 9 23.82 -21.59 38.83
CA LYS A 9 24.28 -21.63 37.43
C LYS A 9 23.47 -22.73 36.74
N ASN A 10 23.22 -22.56 35.44
CA ASN A 10 23.07 -23.68 34.51
C ASN A 10 24.33 -24.56 34.54
N ARG A 11 24.12 -25.89 34.56
CA ARG A 11 24.97 -27.03 34.14
C ARG A 11 24.14 -28.28 34.47
N TRP A 12 23.99 -29.27 33.59
CA TRP A 12 24.91 -30.39 33.31
C TRP A 12 24.44 -30.98 31.96
N ILE A 13 25.17 -30.96 30.83
CA ILE A 13 26.36 -31.76 30.48
C ILE A 13 26.33 -33.16 31.09
N VAL A 14 26.02 -34.19 30.29
CA VAL A 14 26.82 -35.40 29.96
C VAL A 14 26.02 -36.12 28.85
N ARG A 15 26.36 -36.07 27.55
CA ARG A 15 27.46 -36.69 26.78
C ARG A 15 27.49 -38.23 26.79
N ILE A 16 27.30 -38.77 25.57
CA ILE A 16 27.95 -39.95 24.97
C ILE A 16 27.30 -41.30 25.28
N ALA A 17 26.62 -41.85 24.27
CA ALA A 17 26.66 -43.27 23.98
C ALA A 17 26.98 -43.44 22.48
N VAL A 18 28.24 -43.78 22.23
CA VAL A 18 28.75 -44.33 20.97
C VAL A 18 28.15 -45.72 20.83
N SER A 19 27.53 -46.02 19.71
CA SER A 19 27.32 -47.40 19.27
C SER A 19 27.58 -47.47 17.78
N ILE A 20 28.77 -47.98 17.50
CA ILE A 20 29.29 -48.39 16.20
C ILE A 20 28.41 -49.56 15.75
N ILE A 21 27.76 -49.44 14.60
CA ILE A 21 27.12 -50.57 13.92
C ILE A 21 27.74 -50.71 12.52
N PRO A 22 28.06 -51.94 12.08
CA PRO A 22 28.94 -52.17 10.95
C PRO A 22 28.28 -51.85 9.62
N LEU A 23 29.13 -51.38 8.72
CA LEU A 23 28.91 -51.21 7.30
C LEU A 23 28.55 -52.55 6.65
N VAL A 24 27.32 -52.71 6.18
CA VAL A 24 26.95 -53.73 5.18
C VAL A 24 26.55 -53.00 3.92
N THR A 25 27.51 -52.88 2.99
CA THR A 25 27.26 -52.39 1.63
C THR A 25 26.53 -53.48 0.86
N VAL A 26 25.20 -53.38 0.77
CA VAL A 26 24.43 -54.08 -0.26
C VAL A 26 24.54 -53.26 -1.54
N GLY A 27 25.25 -53.80 -2.52
CA GLY A 27 25.34 -53.22 -3.86
C GLY A 27 24.02 -53.40 -4.61
N CYS A 28 23.29 -52.30 -4.80
CA CYS A 28 22.25 -52.23 -5.81
C CYS A 28 22.89 -51.81 -7.14
N ALA A 29 23.09 -52.78 -8.04
CA ALA A 29 23.29 -52.51 -9.45
C ALA A 29 21.98 -51.95 -10.03
N SER A 30 21.89 -50.63 -10.22
CA SER A 30 20.77 -50.04 -10.96
C SER A 30 21.13 -49.95 -12.43
N ASN A 31 20.40 -50.74 -13.22
CA ASN A 31 20.43 -50.72 -14.68
C ASN A 31 20.19 -49.30 -15.20
N HIS A 32 21.03 -48.90 -16.16
CA HIS A 32 20.92 -47.64 -16.90
C HIS A 32 19.67 -47.68 -17.80
N LEU A 33 18.50 -47.35 -17.23
CA LEU A 33 17.31 -47.07 -18.04
C LEU A 33 17.49 -45.73 -18.73
N ASN A 34 17.69 -45.82 -20.04
CA ASN A 34 17.80 -44.71 -20.96
C ASN A 34 16.43 -44.01 -21.05
N VAL A 35 16.18 -43.05 -20.16
CA VAL A 35 15.03 -42.16 -20.25
C VAL A 35 15.26 -41.25 -21.44
N LYS A 36 14.61 -41.58 -22.56
CA LYS A 36 14.44 -40.65 -23.68
C LYS A 36 13.78 -39.39 -23.14
N LYS A 37 14.54 -38.30 -23.14
CA LYS A 37 14.08 -36.95 -22.79
C LYS A 37 12.96 -36.57 -23.76
N ALA A 38 11.72 -36.61 -23.29
CA ALA A 38 10.60 -36.05 -24.04
C ALA A 38 10.83 -34.55 -24.25
N PRO A 39 10.46 -33.98 -25.42
CA PRO A 39 10.63 -32.56 -25.68
C PRO A 39 9.83 -31.76 -24.66
N ASN A 40 10.51 -30.77 -24.08
CA ASN A 40 10.01 -29.80 -23.12
C ASN A 40 8.73 -29.15 -23.66
N ASN A 41 7.57 -29.65 -23.22
CA ASN A 41 6.30 -29.03 -23.52
C ASN A 41 6.24 -27.76 -22.68
N GLN A 42 6.32 -26.62 -23.36
CA GLN A 42 6.18 -25.28 -22.78
C GLN A 42 4.91 -25.26 -21.92
N VAL A 43 5.09 -25.34 -20.60
CA VAL A 43 4.04 -24.96 -19.67
C VAL A 43 3.83 -23.48 -19.93
N ALA A 44 2.80 -23.15 -20.71
CA ALA A 44 2.32 -21.81 -20.86
C ALA A 44 2.06 -21.29 -19.45
N LYS A 45 2.98 -20.44 -18.96
CA LYS A 45 2.82 -19.71 -17.72
C LYS A 45 1.50 -18.96 -17.87
N VAL A 46 0.47 -19.41 -17.17
CA VAL A 46 -0.81 -18.68 -17.04
C VAL A 46 -0.42 -17.30 -16.53
N THR A 47 -0.33 -16.37 -17.45
CA THR A 47 0.06 -15.00 -17.17
C THR A 47 -1.20 -14.40 -16.61
N THR A 48 -1.38 -14.49 -15.29
CA THR A 48 -2.35 -13.66 -14.60
C THR A 48 -2.02 -12.23 -15.04
N PRO A 49 -2.93 -11.54 -15.75
CA PRO A 49 -2.66 -10.19 -16.22
C PRO A 49 -2.24 -9.36 -15.01
N SER A 50 -1.08 -8.72 -15.11
CA SER A 50 -0.60 -7.84 -14.05
C SER A 50 -1.65 -6.75 -13.85
N LEU A 51 -2.02 -6.48 -12.60
CA LEU A 51 -2.97 -5.43 -12.28
C LEU A 51 -2.50 -4.09 -12.83
N THR A 52 -3.42 -3.30 -13.35
CA THR A 52 -3.14 -1.91 -13.75
C THR A 52 -2.92 -1.04 -12.50
N GLU A 53 -2.23 0.08 -12.65
CA GLU A 53 -2.04 1.05 -11.56
C GLU A 53 -3.38 1.48 -10.93
N ARG A 54 -4.39 1.70 -11.77
CA ARG A 54 -5.77 2.02 -11.35
C ARG A 54 -6.39 0.88 -10.53
N GLN A 55 -6.20 -0.38 -10.94
CA GLN A 55 -6.68 -1.54 -10.20
C GLN A 55 -5.97 -1.71 -8.85
N CYS A 56 -4.66 -1.47 -8.78
CA CYS A 56 -3.92 -1.48 -7.51
C CYS A 56 -4.43 -0.42 -6.54
N LEU A 57 -4.66 0.81 -7.01
CA LEU A 57 -5.21 1.88 -6.18
C LEU A 57 -6.62 1.54 -5.68
N MET A 58 -7.48 1.06 -6.58
CA MET A 58 -8.84 0.65 -6.26
C MET A 58 -8.89 -0.43 -5.19
N ARG A 59 -8.01 -1.44 -5.30
CA ARG A 59 -7.95 -2.53 -4.34
C ARG A 59 -7.43 -2.07 -2.98
N ALA A 60 -6.44 -1.18 -2.94
CA ALA A 60 -5.99 -0.56 -1.68
C ALA A 60 -7.13 0.21 -1.01
N MET A 61 -7.78 1.12 -1.74
CA MET A 61 -8.91 1.89 -1.21
C MET A 61 -10.06 0.97 -0.76
N TYR A 62 -10.35 -0.11 -1.49
CA TYR A 62 -11.37 -1.08 -1.10
C TYR A 62 -10.99 -1.81 0.20
N PHE A 63 -9.83 -2.45 0.28
CA PHE A 63 -9.53 -3.28 1.44
C PHE A 63 -9.22 -2.47 2.71
N GLU A 64 -8.70 -1.25 2.57
CA GLU A 64 -8.41 -0.38 3.72
C GLU A 64 -9.64 0.42 4.19
N SER A 65 -10.65 0.59 3.34
CA SER A 65 -11.72 1.56 3.61
C SER A 65 -13.09 1.22 2.98
N ASN A 66 -13.34 -0.01 2.52
CA ASN A 66 -14.64 -0.38 1.93
C ASN A 66 -15.83 -0.04 2.87
N ARG A 67 -15.72 -0.36 4.17
CA ARG A 67 -16.78 -0.11 5.16
C ARG A 67 -16.87 1.37 5.59
N SER A 68 -16.26 2.28 4.85
CA SER A 68 -16.18 3.70 5.17
C SER A 68 -16.98 4.61 4.23
N SER A 69 -17.02 5.89 4.59
CA SER A 69 -17.47 6.97 3.73
C SER A 69 -16.51 7.23 2.57
N ARG A 70 -16.99 7.90 1.51
CA ARG A 70 -16.15 8.39 0.40
C ARG A 70 -14.91 9.15 0.91
N GLU A 71 -15.05 9.94 1.96
CA GLU A 71 -13.92 10.64 2.60
C GLU A 71 -12.81 9.70 3.07
N GLY A 72 -13.16 8.55 3.65
CA GLY A 72 -12.18 7.54 4.09
C GLY A 72 -11.42 6.94 2.91
N MET A 73 -12.12 6.66 1.81
CA MET A 73 -11.51 6.19 0.56
C MET A 73 -10.54 7.24 -0.01
N ILE A 74 -10.97 8.50 -0.12
CA ILE A 74 -10.11 9.59 -0.60
C ILE A 74 -8.89 9.78 0.31
N ALA A 75 -9.04 9.64 1.64
CA ALA A 75 -7.92 9.73 2.57
C ALA A 75 -6.90 8.59 2.39
N VAL A 76 -7.33 7.34 2.20
CA VAL A 76 -6.44 6.22 1.86
C VAL A 76 -5.75 6.47 0.52
N GLY A 77 -6.50 6.86 -0.51
CA GLY A 77 -5.94 7.21 -1.81
C GLY A 77 -4.91 8.34 -1.73
N THR A 78 -5.17 9.35 -0.89
CA THR A 78 -4.23 10.45 -0.61
C THR A 78 -2.91 9.91 -0.03
N VAL A 79 -2.95 9.00 0.94
CA VAL A 79 -1.73 8.38 1.49
C VAL A 79 -0.95 7.61 0.42
N VAL A 80 -1.63 6.82 -0.42
CA VAL A 80 -0.98 6.09 -1.52
C VAL A 80 -0.26 7.07 -2.45
N MET A 81 -0.94 8.14 -2.87
CA MET A 81 -0.35 9.14 -3.76
C MET A 81 0.77 9.95 -3.09
N ASN A 82 0.65 10.24 -1.79
CA ASN A 82 1.71 10.89 -1.01
C ASN A 82 2.98 10.03 -0.98
N ARG A 83 2.82 8.71 -0.82
CA ARG A 83 3.95 7.76 -0.86
C ARG A 83 4.59 7.76 -2.25
N VAL A 84 3.81 7.55 -3.31
CA VAL A 84 4.31 7.58 -4.69
C VAL A 84 5.13 8.85 -4.99
N ASN A 85 4.66 10.00 -4.50
CA ASN A 85 5.31 11.28 -4.71
C ASN A 85 6.55 11.52 -3.83
N SER A 86 6.70 10.79 -2.72
CA SER A 86 7.84 10.92 -1.82
C SER A 86 9.05 10.12 -2.30
N SER A 87 10.27 10.66 -2.14
CA SER A 87 11.52 9.95 -2.47
C SER A 87 11.73 8.67 -1.67
N ALA A 88 11.09 8.52 -0.50
CA ALA A 88 11.23 7.37 0.38
C ALA A 88 10.49 6.10 -0.06
N TYR A 89 9.67 6.18 -1.11
CA TYR A 89 8.82 5.08 -1.57
C TYR A 89 8.98 4.80 -3.08
N PRO A 90 8.53 3.61 -3.54
CA PRO A 90 8.45 3.28 -4.96
C PRO A 90 7.64 4.29 -5.78
N LYS A 91 7.83 4.27 -7.11
CA LYS A 91 7.33 5.31 -8.02
C LYS A 91 6.06 4.94 -8.75
N THR A 92 5.56 3.75 -8.51
CA THR A 92 4.28 3.28 -9.04
C THR A 92 3.33 2.93 -7.89
N ILE A 93 2.05 3.10 -8.14
CA ILE A 93 0.96 2.74 -7.23
C ILE A 93 1.04 1.25 -6.92
N CYS A 94 1.20 0.38 -7.93
CA CYS A 94 1.26 -1.06 -7.68
C CYS A 94 2.46 -1.46 -6.82
N GLU A 95 3.64 -0.84 -6.99
CA GLU A 95 4.78 -1.11 -6.11
C GLU A 95 4.56 -0.60 -4.68
N VAL A 96 3.94 0.58 -4.50
CA VAL A 96 3.60 1.10 -3.17
C VAL A 96 2.59 0.19 -2.47
N VAL A 97 1.52 -0.19 -3.16
CA VAL A 97 0.45 -1.07 -2.62
C VAL A 97 0.98 -2.50 -2.38
N GLY A 98 1.90 -2.96 -3.23
CA GLY A 98 2.54 -4.27 -3.12
C GLY A 98 3.59 -4.39 -2.02
N GLN A 99 3.94 -3.30 -1.33
CA GLN A 99 4.92 -3.35 -0.26
C GLN A 99 4.46 -4.30 0.87
N PRO A 100 5.36 -5.15 1.39
CA PRO A 100 5.00 -6.16 2.37
C PRO A 100 4.49 -5.52 3.65
N LYS A 101 3.34 -6.03 4.16
CA LYS A 101 2.71 -5.64 5.42
C LYS A 101 2.31 -4.14 5.51
N GLN A 102 2.20 -3.44 4.38
CA GLN A 102 1.78 -2.04 4.35
C GLN A 102 0.26 -1.86 4.21
N PHE A 103 -0.39 -2.84 3.60
CA PHE A 103 -1.83 -2.89 3.30
C PHE A 103 -2.38 -4.27 3.72
N ALA A 104 -3.69 -4.42 3.63
CA ALA A 104 -4.45 -5.60 4.03
C ALA A 104 -3.86 -6.88 3.41
N PRO A 105 -3.80 -8.01 4.16
CA PRO A 105 -3.33 -9.27 3.62
C PRO A 105 -4.12 -9.68 2.38
N GLY A 106 -3.42 -9.86 1.26
CA GLY A 106 -4.01 -10.18 -0.04
C GLY A 106 -4.63 -8.98 -0.77
N VAL A 107 -4.23 -7.74 -0.46
CA VAL A 107 -4.72 -6.53 -1.14
C VAL A 107 -4.63 -6.63 -2.67
N LEU A 108 -3.61 -7.28 -3.23
CA LEU A 108 -3.45 -7.47 -4.68
C LEU A 108 -4.03 -8.79 -5.22
N THR A 109 -4.44 -9.74 -4.37
CA THR A 109 -4.88 -11.08 -4.82
C THR A 109 -6.33 -11.43 -4.48
N ARG A 110 -6.87 -10.94 -3.36
CA ARG A 110 -8.23 -11.29 -2.90
C ARG A 110 -9.33 -10.70 -3.79
N PRO A 111 -10.45 -11.38 -4.01
CA PRO A 111 -11.56 -10.81 -4.77
C PRO A 111 -12.25 -9.67 -4.00
N MET A 112 -12.71 -8.65 -4.72
CA MET A 112 -13.62 -7.62 -4.19
C MET A 112 -15.05 -8.08 -4.47
N THR A 113 -15.74 -8.57 -3.44
CA THR A 113 -17.01 -9.29 -3.60
C THR A 113 -18.26 -8.42 -3.42
N GLU A 114 -18.15 -7.29 -2.72
CA GLU A 114 -19.29 -6.44 -2.38
C GLU A 114 -19.57 -5.42 -3.49
N LYS A 115 -20.55 -5.70 -4.36
CA LYS A 115 -20.84 -4.89 -5.56
C LYS A 115 -21.06 -3.40 -5.29
N ALA A 116 -21.87 -3.07 -4.27
CA ALA A 116 -22.14 -1.68 -3.91
C ALA A 116 -20.87 -0.92 -3.53
N SER A 117 -19.97 -1.60 -2.83
CA SER A 117 -18.69 -1.03 -2.41
C SER A 117 -17.68 -0.93 -3.53
N VAL A 118 -17.67 -1.90 -4.44
CA VAL A 118 -16.89 -1.83 -5.69
C VAL A 118 -17.30 -0.61 -6.51
N ALA A 119 -18.61 -0.32 -6.61
CA ALA A 119 -19.09 0.86 -7.31
C ALA A 119 -18.63 2.17 -6.64
N ARG A 120 -18.78 2.29 -5.32
CA ARG A 120 -18.34 3.49 -4.57
C ARG A 120 -16.82 3.71 -4.65
N VAL A 121 -16.03 2.66 -4.49
CA VAL A 121 -14.56 2.80 -4.56
C VAL A 121 -14.11 3.15 -5.97
N LYS A 122 -14.77 2.63 -7.01
CA LYS A 122 -14.45 2.97 -8.40
C LYS A 122 -14.52 4.48 -8.65
N GLU A 123 -15.60 5.11 -8.21
CA GLU A 123 -15.79 6.57 -8.33
C GLU A 123 -14.70 7.34 -7.55
N ALA A 124 -14.42 6.92 -6.31
CA ALA A 124 -13.41 7.56 -5.47
C ALA A 124 -12.00 7.45 -6.07
N VAL A 125 -11.66 6.30 -6.66
CA VAL A 125 -10.37 6.08 -7.34
C VAL A 125 -10.22 7.00 -8.54
N ASP A 126 -11.27 7.09 -9.37
CA ASP A 126 -11.27 7.97 -10.54
C ASP A 126 -11.11 9.44 -10.13
N ALA A 127 -11.64 9.83 -8.97
CA ALA A 127 -11.43 11.16 -8.41
C ALA A 127 -10.00 11.39 -7.91
N VAL A 128 -9.41 10.43 -7.19
CA VAL A 128 -8.01 10.51 -6.72
C VAL A 128 -7.04 10.56 -7.90
N LEU A 129 -7.23 9.73 -8.93
CA LEU A 129 -6.39 9.77 -10.12
C LEU A 129 -6.51 11.08 -10.89
N ARG A 130 -7.66 11.75 -10.83
CA ARG A 130 -7.86 13.12 -11.37
C ARG A 130 -7.31 14.24 -10.49
N GLY A 131 -6.71 13.91 -9.34
CA GLY A 131 -6.06 14.86 -8.44
C GLY A 131 -6.85 15.24 -7.20
N GLU A 132 -8.01 14.64 -6.93
CA GLU A 132 -8.72 14.87 -5.66
C GLU A 132 -7.87 14.35 -4.49
N ARG A 133 -7.71 15.17 -3.43
CA ARG A 133 -6.96 14.83 -2.22
C ARG A 133 -7.74 15.23 -0.98
N ASP A 134 -7.61 14.46 0.09
CA ASP A 134 -8.14 14.84 1.40
C ASP A 134 -7.25 15.92 2.04
N LYS A 135 -7.77 17.14 2.12
CA LYS A 135 -7.03 18.30 2.66
C LYS A 135 -6.56 18.08 4.10
N LYS A 136 -7.30 17.31 4.90
CA LYS A 136 -6.97 17.03 6.31
C LYS A 136 -5.85 15.99 6.46
N SER A 137 -5.63 15.17 5.44
CA SER A 137 -4.58 14.15 5.40
C SER A 137 -3.43 14.53 4.45
N LYS A 138 -3.27 15.83 4.14
CA LYS A 138 -2.36 16.32 3.09
C LYS A 138 -0.93 15.77 3.18
N ASN A 139 -0.34 15.68 4.39
CA ASN A 139 1.00 15.12 4.56
C ASN A 139 1.00 13.73 5.22
N ALA A 140 -0.16 13.13 5.44
CA ALA A 140 -0.23 11.81 6.06
C ALA A 140 0.46 10.78 5.16
N MET A 141 1.40 10.06 5.73
CA MET A 141 2.13 8.96 5.07
C MET A 141 1.68 7.60 5.63
N PHE A 142 0.94 7.61 6.74
CA PHE A 142 0.62 6.44 7.51
C PHE A 142 -0.82 6.50 8.02
N PHE A 143 -1.39 5.33 8.26
CA PHE A 143 -2.65 5.18 8.95
C PHE A 143 -2.69 3.81 9.64
N HIS A 144 -3.61 3.67 10.58
CA HIS A 144 -3.99 2.39 11.16
C HIS A 144 -5.47 2.44 11.56
N THR A 145 -6.03 1.30 11.99
CA THR A 145 -7.40 1.24 12.52
C THR A 145 -7.59 2.27 13.63
N ALA A 146 -8.64 3.07 13.54
CA ALA A 146 -8.98 4.06 14.55
C ALA A 146 -9.27 3.40 15.91
N GLY A 147 -8.88 4.08 16.99
CA GLY A 147 -9.03 3.57 18.36
C GLY A 147 -7.87 2.69 18.85
N LEU A 148 -6.92 2.35 17.98
CA LEU A 148 -5.63 1.80 18.40
C LEU A 148 -4.70 2.92 18.85
N SER A 149 -3.86 2.63 19.83
CA SER A 149 -2.79 3.53 20.27
C SER A 149 -1.46 2.78 20.32
N PHE A 150 -0.41 3.48 19.94
CA PHE A 150 0.96 2.97 19.89
C PHE A 150 1.86 3.85 20.75
N PRO A 151 2.87 3.30 21.45
CA PRO A 151 3.71 4.04 22.39
C PRO A 151 4.74 4.97 21.71
N TYR A 152 4.53 5.33 20.44
CA TYR A 152 5.45 6.14 19.65
C TYR A 152 5.15 7.63 19.80
N LYS A 153 6.12 8.38 20.29
CA LYS A 153 6.00 9.82 20.51
C LYS A 153 6.05 10.65 19.22
N ASN A 154 6.50 10.06 18.11
CA ASN A 154 6.65 10.74 16.83
C ASN A 154 5.43 10.59 15.91
N MET A 155 4.33 9.98 16.36
CA MET A 155 3.11 9.81 15.57
C MET A 155 2.16 10.99 15.81
N HIS A 156 2.00 11.85 14.81
CA HIS A 156 1.14 13.03 14.88
C HIS A 156 -0.13 12.79 14.07
N TYR A 157 -1.23 12.50 14.76
CA TYR A 157 -2.53 12.28 14.14
C TYR A 157 -3.10 13.57 13.55
N VAL A 158 -3.58 13.49 12.32
CA VAL A 158 -4.12 14.65 11.58
C VAL A 158 -5.60 14.47 11.22
N ARG A 159 -6.05 13.22 11.08
CA ARG A 159 -7.42 12.92 10.65
C ARG A 159 -7.87 11.55 11.16
N VAL A 160 -9.11 11.45 11.61
CA VAL A 160 -9.83 10.18 11.70
C VAL A 160 -10.91 10.19 10.63
N ALA A 161 -10.88 9.20 9.74
CA ALA A 161 -11.85 9.04 8.67
C ALA A 161 -11.95 7.57 8.29
N GLY A 162 -13.17 7.12 8.03
CA GLY A 162 -13.42 5.79 7.50
C GLY A 162 -12.88 4.62 8.32
N GLY A 163 -12.92 4.73 9.64
CA GLY A 163 -12.41 3.70 10.54
C GLY A 163 -10.88 3.68 10.66
N ASN A 164 -10.17 4.64 10.05
CA ASN A 164 -8.73 4.80 10.14
C ASN A 164 -8.34 6.11 10.83
N ALA A 165 -7.22 6.07 11.55
CA ALA A 165 -6.52 7.24 12.07
C ALA A 165 -5.27 7.48 11.23
N PHE A 166 -5.22 8.62 10.56
CA PHE A 166 -4.15 9.06 9.67
C PHE A 166 -3.16 9.93 10.44
N TYR A 167 -1.87 9.72 10.19
CA TYR A 167 -0.81 10.41 10.91
C TYR A 167 0.43 10.67 10.07
N GLU A 168 1.17 11.65 10.52
CA GLU A 168 2.49 12.03 10.06
C GLU A 168 3.53 11.54 11.08
N LYS A 169 4.74 11.20 10.62
CA LYS A 169 5.87 11.01 11.54
C LYS A 169 6.70 12.28 11.60
N ARG A 170 6.96 12.80 12.80
CA ARG A 170 7.76 14.02 12.98
C ARG A 170 9.01 13.79 13.81
N ALA A 171 10.10 14.47 13.47
CA ALA A 171 11.30 14.47 14.29
C ALA A 171 11.09 15.32 15.56
N ARG A 172 12.08 15.33 16.45
CA ARG A 172 11.98 16.04 17.74
C ARG A 172 11.82 17.56 17.57
N ASP A 173 12.32 18.10 16.46
CA ASP A 173 12.19 19.51 16.06
C ASP A 173 10.84 19.83 15.38
N GLY A 174 9.96 18.83 15.25
CA GLY A 174 8.66 18.97 14.60
C GLY A 174 8.68 18.85 13.07
N SER A 175 9.85 18.67 12.45
CA SER A 175 9.97 18.46 10.99
C SER A 175 9.38 17.11 10.56
N LEU A 176 8.90 17.00 9.32
CA LEU A 176 8.40 15.74 8.76
C LEU A 176 9.55 14.76 8.55
N GLN A 177 9.45 13.55 9.10
CA GLN A 177 10.45 12.49 8.87
C GLN A 177 10.41 11.96 7.42
N VAL A 178 9.23 12.03 6.80
CA VAL A 178 9.02 11.60 5.41
C VAL A 178 8.23 12.68 4.70
N PRO A 179 8.90 13.64 4.03
CA PRO A 179 8.20 14.71 3.31
C PRO A 179 7.46 14.16 2.09
N VAL A 180 6.28 14.73 1.83
CA VAL A 180 5.66 14.64 0.51
C VAL A 180 6.45 15.58 -0.39
N ASN A 181 6.95 15.10 -1.52
CA ASN A 181 7.53 15.99 -2.53
C ASN A 181 6.44 16.30 -3.56
N ASP A 182 6.41 17.51 -4.11
CA ASP A 182 5.44 17.90 -5.16
C ASP A 182 5.83 17.37 -6.54
N ARG A 183 6.24 16.10 -6.62
CA ARG A 183 6.56 15.47 -7.91
C ARG A 183 5.25 15.08 -8.62
N PRO A 184 5.10 15.42 -9.92
CA PRO A 184 3.95 14.97 -10.68
C PRO A 184 4.02 13.45 -10.87
N TYR A 185 2.99 12.74 -10.41
CA TYR A 185 2.76 11.36 -10.82
C TYR A 185 2.14 11.34 -12.22
N ASN A 186 2.61 10.45 -13.10
CA ASN A 186 2.05 10.32 -14.44
C ASN A 186 0.69 9.60 -14.38
N VAL A 187 -0.35 10.36 -14.06
CA VAL A 187 -1.74 9.89 -14.03
C VAL A 187 -2.20 9.34 -15.39
N ALA A 188 -1.66 9.84 -16.50
CA ALA A 188 -2.01 9.37 -17.84
C ALA A 188 -1.57 7.91 -18.07
N PHE A 189 -0.43 7.50 -17.51
CA PHE A 189 0.02 6.11 -17.54
C PHE A 189 -0.98 5.17 -16.84
N ALA A 190 -1.54 5.57 -15.71
CA ALA A 190 -2.50 4.75 -14.95
C ALA A 190 -3.83 4.54 -15.69
N PHE A 191 -4.29 5.52 -16.48
CA PHE A 191 -5.51 5.40 -17.29
C PHE A 191 -5.26 4.64 -18.59
N ALA A 192 -4.11 4.83 -19.25
CA ALA A 192 -3.78 4.18 -20.52
C ALA A 192 -3.67 2.65 -20.37
N GLN A 193 -3.14 2.17 -19.24
CA GLN A 193 -3.08 0.73 -18.94
C GLN A 193 -4.45 0.06 -18.82
N ASP A 194 -5.47 0.78 -18.34
CA ASP A 194 -6.83 0.22 -18.12
C ASP A 194 -7.62 0.05 -19.43
N GLN A 195 -7.17 0.71 -20.52
CA GLN A 195 -7.80 0.63 -21.85
C GLN A 195 -7.21 -0.46 -22.75
N GLY A 196 -6.12 -1.11 -22.34
CA GLY A 196 -5.51 -2.22 -23.10
C GLY A 196 -4.57 -1.83 -24.24
N ASP A 197 -4.31 -0.53 -24.45
CA ASP A 197 -3.61 -0.01 -25.63
C ASP A 197 -2.26 0.68 -25.30
N VAL A 198 -1.33 0.00 -24.63
CA VAL A 198 0.08 0.46 -24.64
C VAL A 198 1.08 -0.69 -24.57
N PRO A 199 1.92 -0.90 -25.59
CA PRO A 199 3.13 -1.70 -25.47
C PRO A 199 4.09 -1.08 -24.43
N ASN A 200 4.77 -1.93 -23.64
CA ASN A 200 5.84 -1.53 -22.74
C ASN A 200 6.91 -0.72 -23.48
N PHE A 201 7.02 0.59 -23.19
CA PHE A 201 7.96 1.49 -23.87
C PHE A 201 9.42 1.38 -23.37
N ILE A 202 9.82 0.27 -22.76
CA ILE A 202 11.18 0.12 -22.21
C ILE A 202 12.19 -0.42 -23.25
N ASP A 203 11.76 -0.74 -24.48
CA ASP A 203 12.63 -1.35 -25.51
C ASP A 203 12.57 -0.66 -26.89
N VAL A 204 12.44 0.66 -26.94
CA VAL A 204 12.77 1.41 -28.17
C VAL A 204 14.24 1.84 -28.09
N ASP A 205 15.11 0.84 -28.16
CA ASP A 205 16.54 1.02 -28.41
C ASP A 205 16.76 1.54 -29.84
N LEU A 206 17.84 2.29 -29.98
CA LEU A 206 18.34 2.94 -31.18
C LEU A 206 18.45 1.97 -32.37
N LYS A 207 17.45 1.95 -33.25
CA LYS A 207 17.66 1.62 -34.66
C LYS A 207 16.93 2.62 -35.55
N ASN A 208 17.48 3.82 -35.61
CA ASN A 208 17.18 4.72 -36.71
C ASN A 208 17.89 4.19 -37.96
N LYS A 209 17.18 3.32 -38.69
CA LYS A 209 17.58 2.86 -40.02
C LYS A 209 17.37 4.04 -40.96
N GLY A 210 18.47 4.51 -41.55
CA GLY A 210 18.50 5.69 -42.41
C GLY A 210 17.38 5.69 -43.44
N THR A 211 16.60 6.77 -43.42
CA THR A 211 15.75 7.14 -44.54
C THR A 211 16.08 8.58 -44.90
N LYS A 212 16.60 8.71 -46.11
CA LYS A 212 17.07 9.89 -46.81
C LYS A 212 15.84 10.70 -47.24
N VAL A 213 15.63 11.92 -46.72
CA VAL A 213 14.81 12.94 -47.38
C VAL A 213 15.37 14.34 -47.09
N GLU A 214 15.70 14.97 -48.22
CA GLU A 214 15.89 16.37 -48.62
C GLU A 214 16.19 17.51 -47.64
N GLU A 215 17.15 18.29 -48.13
CA GLU A 215 17.81 19.49 -47.66
C GLU A 215 16.85 20.68 -47.50
N ILE A 216 16.76 21.21 -46.27
CA ILE A 216 16.38 22.60 -46.04
C ILE A 216 17.56 23.27 -45.36
N GLN A 217 18.22 24.14 -46.12
CA GLN A 217 19.33 24.98 -45.68
C GLN A 217 18.82 26.02 -44.68
N ILE A 218 19.14 25.84 -43.39
CA ILE A 218 19.14 26.94 -42.42
C ILE A 218 20.48 26.90 -41.70
N ALA A 219 21.15 28.05 -41.75
CA ALA A 219 22.55 28.27 -41.44
C ALA A 219 22.99 27.73 -40.06
N SER A 220 24.20 27.15 -40.06
CA SER A 220 24.93 26.71 -38.89
C SER A 220 25.29 27.88 -37.96
N ALA A 221 24.89 27.78 -36.69
CA ALA A 221 25.61 28.41 -35.60
C ALA A 221 26.27 27.30 -34.79
N SER A 222 27.60 27.22 -34.86
CA SER A 222 28.42 26.28 -34.11
C SER A 222 28.38 26.63 -32.62
N ILE A 223 27.85 25.72 -31.78
CA ILE A 223 28.10 25.73 -30.34
C ILE A 223 28.87 24.46 -30.02
N GLU A 224 30.07 24.63 -29.45
CA GLU A 224 30.93 23.55 -28.98
C GLU A 224 30.21 22.68 -27.95
N VAL A 225 30.13 21.37 -28.24
CA VAL A 225 29.71 20.36 -27.28
C VAL A 225 30.93 19.95 -26.47
N ALA A 226 31.02 20.42 -25.22
CA ALA A 226 31.97 19.88 -24.26
C ALA A 226 31.60 18.43 -23.91
N GLN A 227 32.57 17.53 -24.04
CA GLN A 227 32.47 16.11 -23.70
C GLN A 227 32.08 15.92 -22.23
N VAL A 228 30.94 15.27 -21.96
CA VAL A 228 30.60 14.77 -20.63
C VAL A 228 31.08 13.32 -20.52
N ASN A 229 32.15 13.12 -19.75
CA ASN A 229 32.66 11.80 -19.39
C ASN A 229 31.61 11.05 -18.55
N SER A 230 31.17 9.90 -19.04
CA SER A 230 30.27 8.99 -18.33
C SER A 230 31.01 8.28 -17.19
N VAL A 231 30.77 8.71 -15.95
CA VAL A 231 31.11 7.92 -14.76
C VAL A 231 29.96 6.97 -14.43
N PRO A 232 30.22 5.69 -14.10
CA PRO A 232 29.17 4.74 -13.79
C PRO A 232 28.52 5.10 -12.45
N PHE A 233 27.26 5.51 -12.48
CA PHE A 233 26.47 5.73 -11.27
C PHE A 233 25.99 4.37 -10.75
N VAL A 234 26.60 3.91 -9.66
CA VAL A 234 26.13 2.73 -8.93
C VAL A 234 24.79 3.10 -8.27
N VAL A 235 23.69 2.57 -8.79
CA VAL A 235 22.37 2.65 -8.15
C VAL A 235 22.35 1.66 -7.00
N THR A 236 22.71 2.12 -5.80
CA THR A 236 22.36 1.40 -4.58
C THR A 236 20.88 1.60 -4.29
N LYS A 237 20.13 0.50 -4.36
CA LYS A 237 18.74 0.39 -3.91
C LYS A 237 18.65 0.85 -2.45
N PRO A 238 17.90 1.91 -2.10
CA PRO A 238 17.68 2.24 -0.71
C PRO A 238 16.83 1.14 -0.08
N ASP A 239 17.31 0.56 1.02
CA ASP A 239 16.52 -0.34 1.84
C ASP A 239 15.23 0.39 2.26
N MET A 240 14.10 -0.22 1.92
CA MET A 240 12.76 0.27 2.22
C MET A 240 12.62 0.53 3.72
N VAL A 241 12.09 1.70 4.11
CA VAL A 241 11.89 2.07 5.52
C VAL A 241 11.10 0.96 6.25
N PRO A 242 11.71 0.26 7.22
CA PRO A 242 11.00 -0.73 8.01
C PRO A 242 9.98 -0.03 8.92
N ILE A 243 8.71 -0.43 8.85
CA ILE A 243 7.74 -0.05 9.87
C ILE A 243 7.97 -0.92 11.11
N PRO A 244 8.13 -0.34 12.30
CA PRO A 244 8.20 -1.12 13.53
C PRO A 244 6.81 -1.63 13.92
N THR A 245 6.68 -2.92 14.21
CA THR A 245 5.49 -3.51 14.85
C THR A 245 5.80 -3.91 16.29
N PRO A 246 5.13 -3.27 17.25
CA PRO A 246 4.75 -3.88 18.51
C PRO A 246 3.26 -3.66 18.81
N ALA A 247 2.72 -4.57 19.62
CA ALA A 247 1.30 -4.87 19.81
C ALA A 247 0.40 -3.66 20.15
N PRO A 248 -0.85 -3.64 19.64
CA PRO A 248 -1.79 -2.58 19.94
C PRO A 248 -2.32 -2.67 21.38
N ASN A 249 -2.29 -1.54 22.09
CA ASN A 249 -3.13 -1.37 23.27
C ASN A 249 -4.47 -0.80 22.83
N ARG A 250 -5.55 -1.53 23.13
CA ARG A 250 -6.92 -1.00 22.99
C ARG A 250 -7.13 0.01 24.10
N ILE A 251 -7.42 1.27 23.75
CA ILE A 251 -7.90 2.22 24.75
C ILE A 251 -9.28 1.71 25.20
N ALA A 252 -9.34 1.10 26.38
CA ALA A 252 -10.59 1.06 27.13
C ALA A 252 -10.92 2.52 27.43
N LYS A 253 -11.97 3.03 26.78
CA LYS A 253 -12.44 4.40 27.01
C LYS A 253 -12.83 4.50 28.48
N THR A 254 -11.99 5.12 29.30
CA THR A 254 -12.42 5.65 30.60
C THR A 254 -13.60 6.56 30.29
N GLN A 255 -14.77 6.21 30.83
CA GLN A 255 -15.95 7.05 30.75
C GLN A 255 -15.64 8.36 31.47
N GLU A 256 -15.22 9.37 30.72
CA GLU A 256 -15.56 10.74 31.06
C GLU A 256 -17.09 10.80 31.08
N THR A 257 -17.62 11.03 32.27
CA THR A 257 -19.02 11.32 32.55
C THR A 257 -19.47 12.52 31.74
N THR A 258 -19.90 12.28 30.51
CA THR A 258 -20.76 13.20 29.77
C THR A 258 -22.15 13.07 30.38
N PRO A 259 -22.86 14.17 30.73
CA PRO A 259 -24.24 14.04 31.19
C PRO A 259 -25.05 13.37 30.08
N VAL A 260 -25.64 12.23 30.40
CA VAL A 260 -26.62 11.56 29.55
C VAL A 260 -27.83 12.49 29.48
N ILE A 261 -27.90 13.33 28.44
CA ILE A 261 -29.17 13.91 28.05
C ILE A 261 -29.98 12.75 27.48
N ALA A 262 -30.86 12.20 28.31
CA ALA A 262 -31.88 11.27 27.87
C ALA A 262 -32.78 12.02 26.89
N TYR A 263 -32.65 11.74 25.60
CA TYR A 263 -33.68 12.13 24.63
C TYR A 263 -34.90 11.28 24.94
N THR A 264 -35.87 11.86 25.64
CA THR A 264 -37.18 11.25 25.80
C THR A 264 -37.81 11.17 24.41
N ALA A 265 -38.10 9.94 23.96
CA ALA A 265 -38.85 9.74 22.74
C ALA A 265 -40.20 10.50 22.88
N PRO A 266 -40.62 11.29 21.86
CA PRO A 266 -41.90 11.97 21.91
C PRO A 266 -43.03 10.93 22.04
N SER A 267 -44.04 11.25 22.85
CA SER A 267 -45.21 10.39 22.99
C SER A 267 -45.86 10.14 21.63
N LEU A 268 -46.52 8.99 21.48
CA LEU A 268 -47.21 8.59 20.25
C LEU A 268 -48.16 9.70 19.74
N ASP A 269 -48.78 10.42 20.66
CA ASP A 269 -49.69 11.53 20.34
C ASP A 269 -48.98 12.73 19.67
N LYS A 270 -47.76 13.05 20.11
CA LYS A 270 -46.92 14.07 19.47
C LYS A 270 -46.46 13.64 18.08
N LEU A 271 -46.15 12.36 17.90
CA LEU A 271 -45.80 11.81 16.59
C LEU A 271 -46.99 11.87 15.62
N ASN A 272 -48.18 11.48 16.08
CA ASN A 272 -49.40 11.53 15.27
C ASN A 272 -49.74 12.98 14.85
N THR A 273 -49.51 13.95 15.74
CA THR A 273 -49.70 15.37 15.42
C THR A 273 -48.73 15.86 14.33
N VAL A 274 -47.46 15.47 14.40
CA VAL A 274 -46.46 15.82 13.37
C VAL A 274 -46.80 15.18 12.02
N VAL A 275 -47.24 13.92 12.02
CA VAL A 275 -47.68 13.23 10.80
C VAL A 275 -48.90 13.93 10.18
N ALA A 276 -49.90 14.29 10.99
CA ALA A 276 -51.08 15.03 10.51
C ALA A 276 -50.73 16.41 9.94
N MET A 277 -49.77 17.12 10.53
CA MET A 277 -49.27 18.39 9.99
C MET A 277 -48.57 18.21 8.63
N LEU A 278 -47.74 17.18 8.48
CA LEU A 278 -47.04 16.88 7.23
C LEU A 278 -47.99 16.43 6.13
N GLU A 279 -49.01 15.62 6.45
CA GLU A 279 -50.04 15.22 5.49
C GLU A 279 -50.87 16.41 5.02
N LYS A 280 -51.22 17.34 5.92
CA LYS A 280 -51.92 18.58 5.54
C LYS A 280 -51.07 19.44 4.62
N GLN A 281 -49.76 19.53 4.88
CA GLN A 281 -48.83 20.28 4.04
C GLN A 281 -48.62 19.61 2.66
N TYR A 282 -48.66 18.28 2.60
CA TYR A 282 -48.59 17.52 1.35
C TYR A 282 -49.85 17.70 0.49
N ARG A 283 -51.04 17.70 1.10
CA ARG A 283 -52.32 17.90 0.39
C ARG A 283 -52.57 19.35 -0.05
N ALA A 284 -51.81 20.30 0.47
CA ALA A 284 -51.88 21.72 0.11
C ALA A 284 -50.89 22.10 -1.01
N ARG A 285 -50.12 21.13 -1.52
CA ARG A 285 -49.27 21.26 -2.71
C ARG A 285 -49.92 20.52 -3.88
#